data_AF-A0A9D2SWX7-F1
#
_entry.id   AF-A0A9D2SWX7-F1
#
_cell.length_a   1.000
_cell.length_b   1.000
_cell.length_c   1.000
_cell.angle_alpha   90.00
_cell.angle_beta   90.00
_cell.angle_gamma   90.00
#
_symmetry.space_group_name_H-M   'P 1'
#
loop_
_entity.id
_entity.type
_entity.pdbx_description
1 polymer ?
#
loop_
_entity_poly.entity_id
_entity_poly.type
_entity_poly.pdbx_seq_one_letter_code
_entity_poly.pdbx_strand_id
1 'polypeptide(L)'
;MAGEYLSQLTQLENDLNENNGAFTDAINARLSQTVSAMTGQQISVEEYLRVMQLFFRRYERERNRDGQHYCAIRMLQLQHVLKRRRHHYELVTGDRIPESYVAYIYDKSQFYRQTFRLLQQRLLLLTLVLFVILFLLLHFVLIQTNSVALVEAVVISLLIFLYSFIRMPKLFMLSQLEAAGRNVENVLLEFDYPIVSGH
;
A
#
# COMPACT_ATOMS: atom_id res chain seq x y z
N MET A 1 -18.52 -15.85 9.32
CA MET A 1 -18.72 -15.20 10.62
C MET A 1 -17.43 -14.46 10.93
N ALA A 2 -17.44 -13.13 10.97
CA ALA A 2 -16.20 -12.36 11.16
C ALA A 2 -15.66 -12.54 12.59
N GLY A 3 -14.36 -12.75 12.76
CA GLY A 3 -13.72 -12.92 14.08
C GLY A 3 -13.45 -14.38 14.50
N GLU A 4 -13.82 -15.37 13.68
CA GLU A 4 -13.63 -16.80 13.99
C GLU A 4 -12.15 -17.20 14.17
N TYR A 5 -11.26 -16.58 13.39
CA TYR A 5 -9.83 -16.90 13.36
C TYR A 5 -9.00 -16.04 14.33
N LEU A 6 -9.60 -14.98 14.90
CA LEU A 6 -8.89 -14.05 15.78
C LEU A 6 -8.24 -14.75 16.98
N SER A 7 -8.93 -15.73 17.56
CA SER A 7 -8.40 -16.53 18.68
C SER A 7 -7.16 -17.34 18.27
N GLN A 8 -7.19 -17.96 17.10
CA GLN A 8 -6.07 -18.76 16.56
C GLN A 8 -4.87 -17.87 16.22
N LEU A 9 -5.11 -16.71 15.59
CA LEU A 9 -4.07 -15.74 15.25
C LEU A 9 -3.44 -15.12 16.50
N THR A 10 -4.24 -14.91 17.55
CA THR A 10 -3.73 -14.39 18.84
C THR A 10 -2.90 -15.43 19.57
N GLN A 11 -3.32 -16.70 19.56
CA GLN A 11 -2.50 -17.80 20.06
C GLN A 11 -1.18 -17.90 19.31
N LEU A 12 -1.19 -17.82 17.97
CA LEU A 12 0.02 -17.79 17.15
C LEU A 12 0.96 -16.64 17.52
N GLU A 13 0.42 -15.44 17.79
CA GLU A 13 1.24 -14.32 18.24
C GLU A 13 1.83 -14.56 19.63
N ASN A 14 1.07 -15.15 20.55
CA ASN A 14 1.56 -15.50 21.89
C ASN A 14 2.68 -16.56 21.80
N ASP A 15 2.45 -17.65 21.06
CA ASP A 15 3.44 -18.71 20.83
C ASP A 15 4.72 -18.12 20.20
N LEU A 16 4.57 -17.17 19.26
CA LEU A 16 5.68 -16.46 18.65
C LEU A 16 6.44 -15.61 19.69
N ASN A 17 5.73 -14.89 20.56
CA ASN A 17 6.35 -14.06 21.60
C ASN A 17 7.06 -14.90 22.66
N GLU A 18 6.51 -16.05 23.05
CA GLU A 18 7.14 -17.01 23.96
C GLU A 18 8.43 -17.58 23.36
N ASN A 19 8.46 -17.79 22.04
CA ASN A 19 9.65 -18.22 21.31
C ASN A 19 10.59 -17.05 20.92
N ASN A 20 10.61 -15.95 21.68
CA ASN A 20 11.45 -14.76 21.43
C ASN A 20 11.28 -14.16 20.03
N GLY A 21 10.11 -14.33 19.41
CA GLY A 21 9.83 -13.90 18.05
C GLY A 21 10.51 -14.73 16.96
N ALA A 22 10.93 -15.96 17.26
CA ALA A 22 11.47 -16.91 16.30
C ALA A 22 10.35 -17.69 15.61
N PHE A 23 10.34 -17.65 14.28
CA PHE A 23 9.42 -18.42 13.46
C PHE A 23 9.97 -19.83 13.26
N THR A 24 9.61 -20.74 14.17
CA THR A 24 9.94 -22.17 14.03
C THR A 24 9.12 -22.81 12.92
N ASP A 25 9.56 -23.96 12.40
CA ASP A 25 8.83 -24.69 11.36
C ASP A 25 7.38 -25.00 11.77
N ALA A 26 7.15 -25.29 13.06
CA ALA A 26 5.82 -25.53 13.60
C ALA A 26 4.93 -24.28 13.56
N ILE A 27 5.47 -23.11 13.93
CA ILE A 27 4.74 -21.84 13.88
C ILE A 27 4.45 -21.45 12.43
N ASN A 28 5.41 -21.64 11.53
CA ASN A 28 5.25 -21.37 10.10
C ASN A 28 4.17 -22.25 9.48
N ALA A 29 4.19 -23.55 9.76
CA ALA A 29 3.18 -24.48 9.27
C ALA A 29 1.78 -24.11 9.77
N ARG A 30 1.65 -23.78 11.06
CA ARG A 30 0.37 -23.37 11.66
C ARG A 30 -0.13 -22.04 11.10
N LEU A 31 0.75 -21.05 10.92
CA LEU A 31 0.41 -19.78 10.27
C LEU A 31 -0.11 -19.99 8.86
N SER A 32 0.62 -20.76 8.03
CA SER A 32 0.21 -21.06 6.66
C SER A 32 -1.12 -21.79 6.62
N GLN A 33 -1.32 -22.78 7.49
CA GLN A 33 -2.58 -23.52 7.57
C GLN A 33 -3.77 -22.63 7.95
N THR A 34 -3.61 -21.77 8.97
CA THR A 34 -4.66 -20.83 9.38
C THR A 34 -4.99 -19.86 8.25
N VAL A 35 -3.98 -19.30 7.58
CA VAL A 35 -4.17 -18.34 6.49
C VAL A 35 -4.84 -18.98 5.28
N SER A 36 -4.41 -20.20 4.89
CA SER A 36 -5.08 -20.95 3.83
C SER A 36 -6.54 -21.27 4.16
N ALA A 37 -6.87 -21.53 5.43
CA ALA A 37 -8.26 -21.75 5.86
C ALA A 37 -9.11 -20.47 5.81
N MET A 38 -8.49 -19.29 5.94
CA MET A 38 -9.16 -17.99 5.82
C MET A 38 -9.40 -17.56 4.36
N THR A 39 -8.70 -18.16 3.40
CA THR A 39 -8.80 -17.80 1.98
C THR A 39 -10.24 -17.94 1.47
N GLY A 40 -10.77 -16.85 0.89
CA GLY A 40 -12.14 -16.80 0.36
C GLY A 40 -13.25 -16.69 1.42
N GLN A 41 -12.91 -16.63 2.70
CA GLN A 41 -13.86 -16.42 3.78
C GLN A 41 -14.06 -14.93 4.08
N GLN A 42 -15.23 -14.57 4.63
CA GLN A 42 -15.42 -13.25 5.22
C GLN A 42 -14.68 -13.15 6.55
N ILE A 43 -13.70 -12.25 6.61
CA ILE A 43 -12.86 -11.97 7.77
C ILE A 43 -13.11 -10.55 8.27
N SER A 44 -12.69 -10.27 9.50
CA SER A 44 -12.71 -8.92 10.06
C SER A 44 -11.48 -8.11 9.62
N VAL A 45 -11.60 -6.77 9.68
CA VAL A 45 -10.45 -5.85 9.52
C VAL A 45 -9.30 -6.22 10.45
N GLU A 46 -9.60 -6.61 11.69
CA GLU A 46 -8.58 -6.98 12.67
C GLU A 46 -7.85 -8.27 12.29
N GLU A 47 -8.56 -9.30 11.85
CA GLU A 47 -7.96 -10.55 11.39
C GLU A 47 -7.03 -10.31 10.18
N TYR A 48 -7.47 -9.50 9.21
CA TYR A 48 -6.62 -9.16 8.06
C TYR A 48 -5.34 -8.43 8.48
N LEU A 49 -5.46 -7.42 9.34
CA LEU A 49 -4.30 -6.67 9.84
C LEU A 49 -3.35 -7.55 10.64
N ARG A 50 -3.89 -8.50 11.42
CA ARG A 50 -3.10 -9.46 12.19
C ARG A 50 -2.32 -10.41 11.28
N VAL A 51 -2.95 -10.94 10.22
CA VAL A 51 -2.25 -11.75 9.20
C VAL A 51 -1.11 -10.93 8.59
N MET A 52 -1.38 -9.70 8.15
CA MET A 52 -0.35 -8.83 7.57
C MET A 52 0.78 -8.50 8.55
N GLN A 53 0.48 -8.34 9.85
CA GLN A 53 1.47 -8.12 10.90
C GLN A 53 2.38 -9.34 11.11
N LEU A 54 1.80 -10.55 11.16
CA LEU A 54 2.56 -11.79 11.37
C LEU A 54 3.52 -12.06 10.20
N PHE A 55 3.05 -11.93 8.95
CA PHE A 55 3.92 -12.03 7.78
C PHE A 55 4.97 -10.92 7.72
N PHE A 56 4.63 -9.69 8.10
CA PHE A 56 5.61 -8.60 8.19
C PHE A 56 6.76 -8.97 9.14
N ARG A 57 6.45 -9.45 10.36
CA ARG A 57 7.46 -9.87 11.36
C ARG A 57 8.31 -11.03 10.85
N ARG A 58 7.71 -11.96 10.10
CA ARG A 58 8.42 -13.07 9.48
C ARG A 58 9.42 -12.57 8.43
N TYR A 59 8.97 -11.73 7.50
CA TYR A 59 9.83 -11.14 6.48
C TYR A 59 10.92 -10.22 7.06
N GLU A 60 10.69 -9.62 8.22
CA GLU A 60 11.71 -8.88 8.97
C GLU A 60 12.84 -9.82 9.44
N ARG A 61 12.50 -11.02 9.94
CA ARG A 61 13.48 -12.05 10.34
C ARG A 61 14.24 -12.63 9.15
N GLU A 62 13.52 -12.91 8.06
CA GLU A 62 14.10 -13.43 6.81
C GLU A 62 14.91 -12.37 6.04
N ARG A 63 14.92 -11.12 6.50
CA ARG A 63 15.49 -9.95 5.80
C ARG A 63 14.91 -9.75 4.39
N ASN A 64 13.70 -10.24 4.16
CA ASN A 64 12.96 -10.05 2.93
C ASN A 64 12.28 -8.66 2.95
N ARG A 65 12.92 -7.68 2.31
CA ARG A 65 12.38 -6.31 2.25
C ARG A 65 11.12 -6.23 1.40
N ASP A 66 11.04 -7.01 0.33
CA ASP A 66 9.91 -7.01 -0.59
C ASP A 66 8.64 -7.52 0.10
N GLY A 67 8.75 -8.61 0.87
CA GLY A 67 7.66 -9.11 1.69
C GLY A 67 7.18 -8.11 2.75
N GLN A 68 8.12 -7.46 3.46
CA GLN A 68 7.78 -6.38 4.40
C GLN A 68 7.05 -5.23 3.70
N HIS A 69 7.54 -4.86 2.52
CA HIS A 69 6.98 -3.81 1.69
C HIS A 69 5.56 -4.13 1.26
N TYR A 70 5.30 -5.36 0.84
CA TYR A 70 3.98 -5.86 0.47
C TYR A 70 2.98 -5.70 1.62
N CYS A 71 3.29 -6.27 2.79
CA CYS A 71 2.42 -6.20 3.97
C CYS A 71 2.13 -4.75 4.39
N ALA A 72 3.15 -3.89 4.41
CA ALA A 72 2.98 -2.49 4.77
C ALA A 72 2.11 -1.71 3.76
N ILE A 73 2.23 -1.96 2.46
CA ILE A 73 1.36 -1.33 1.45
C ILE A 73 -0.08 -1.80 1.64
N ARG A 74 -0.31 -3.10 1.85
CA ARG A 74 -1.65 -3.66 2.03
C ARG A 74 -2.38 -3.09 3.24
N MET A 75 -1.72 -3.03 4.39
CA MET A 75 -2.30 -2.39 5.58
C MET A 75 -2.61 -0.91 5.33
N LEU A 76 -1.74 -0.19 4.61
CA LEU A 76 -1.96 1.21 4.24
C LEU A 76 -3.15 1.37 3.27
N GLN A 77 -3.31 0.48 2.29
CA GLN A 77 -4.45 0.48 1.36
C GLN A 77 -5.77 0.28 2.10
N LEU A 78 -5.83 -0.71 2.99
CA LEU A 78 -7.01 -0.97 3.81
C LEU A 78 -7.40 0.27 4.63
N GLN A 79 -6.43 0.92 5.28
CA GLN A 79 -6.68 2.16 6.01
C GLN A 79 -7.24 3.28 5.10
N HIS A 80 -6.73 3.45 3.89
CA HIS A 80 -7.20 4.47 2.96
C HIS A 80 -8.62 4.21 2.45
N VAL A 81 -8.94 2.94 2.17
CA VAL A 81 -10.26 2.52 1.69
C VAL A 81 -11.32 2.77 2.76
N LEU A 82 -11.06 2.33 4.00
CA LEU A 82 -11.97 2.54 5.12
C LEU A 82 -12.17 4.02 5.46
N LYS A 83 -11.11 4.84 5.42
CA LYS A 83 -11.22 6.30 5.64
C LYS A 83 -12.08 7.01 4.60
N ARG A 84 -12.01 6.60 3.33
CA ARG A 84 -12.74 7.24 2.24
C ARG A 84 -14.18 6.72 2.10
N ARG A 85 -14.57 5.68 2.86
CA ARG A 85 -15.86 4.96 2.73
C ARG A 85 -16.22 4.62 1.29
N ARG A 86 -15.20 4.45 0.42
CA ARG A 86 -15.39 4.52 -1.03
C ARG A 86 -15.48 3.16 -1.70
N HIS A 87 -15.04 2.08 -1.04
CA HIS A 87 -15.23 0.69 -1.46
C HIS A 87 -15.21 -0.19 -0.21
N HIS A 88 -16.02 -1.24 -0.20
CA HIS A 88 -15.91 -2.31 0.79
C HIS A 88 -15.14 -3.44 0.12
N TYR A 89 -14.07 -3.92 0.72
CA TYR A 89 -13.54 -5.22 0.33
C TYR A 89 -14.62 -6.24 0.74
N GLU A 90 -15.24 -6.94 -0.20
CA GLU A 90 -16.43 -7.77 0.06
C GLU A 90 -16.17 -8.86 1.12
N LEU A 91 -14.90 -9.30 1.21
CA LEU A 91 -14.44 -10.31 2.15
C LEU A 91 -13.90 -9.73 3.47
N VAL A 92 -13.75 -8.41 3.61
CA VAL A 92 -13.26 -7.79 4.86
C VAL A 92 -14.35 -6.93 5.48
N THR A 93 -14.83 -7.37 6.63
CA THR A 93 -15.89 -6.74 7.40
C THR A 93 -15.32 -5.83 8.49
N GLY A 94 -15.93 -4.66 8.66
CA GLY A 94 -15.56 -3.68 9.69
C GLY A 94 -15.24 -2.32 9.11
N ASP A 95 -15.65 -1.27 9.84
CA ASP A 95 -15.64 0.10 9.31
C ASP A 95 -14.43 0.92 9.77
N ARG A 96 -13.62 0.39 10.70
CA ARG A 96 -12.55 1.14 11.35
C ARG A 96 -11.33 0.27 11.59
N ILE A 97 -10.16 0.89 11.44
CA ILE A 97 -8.88 0.32 11.88
C ILE A 97 -8.79 0.50 13.40
N PRO A 98 -8.47 -0.55 14.18
CA PRO A 98 -8.23 -0.41 15.62
C PRO A 98 -7.06 0.54 15.90
N GLU A 99 -7.13 1.31 16.98
CA GLU A 99 -6.15 2.37 17.28
C GLU A 99 -4.71 1.86 17.40
N SER A 100 -4.53 0.67 17.96
CA SER A 100 -3.22 -0.01 18.05
C SER A 100 -2.56 -0.17 16.68
N TYR A 101 -3.34 -0.56 15.67
CA TYR A 101 -2.85 -0.72 14.30
C TYR A 101 -2.63 0.60 13.58
N VAL A 102 -3.29 1.70 13.98
CA VAL A 102 -3.06 3.01 13.37
C VAL A 102 -1.61 3.45 13.62
N ALA A 103 -1.12 3.33 14.85
CA ALA A 103 0.26 3.65 15.21
C ALA A 103 1.25 2.69 14.53
N TYR A 104 0.92 1.39 14.49
CA TYR A 104 1.75 0.38 13.84
C TYR A 104 1.92 0.62 12.33
N ILE A 105 0.83 0.86 11.62
CA ILE A 105 0.86 1.19 10.18
C ILE A 105 1.62 2.48 9.96
N TYR A 106 1.44 3.47 10.84
CA TYR A 106 2.20 4.71 10.78
C TYR A 106 3.70 4.43 10.83
N ASP A 107 4.17 3.71 11.85
CA ASP A 107 5.60 3.38 12.01
C ASP A 107 6.14 2.58 10.81
N LYS A 108 5.51 1.45 10.49
CA LYS A 108 6.02 0.52 9.46
C LYS A 108 5.88 1.04 8.03
N SER A 109 5.00 2.00 7.77
CA SER A 109 4.89 2.66 6.45
C SER A 109 5.71 3.95 6.33
N GLN A 110 6.63 4.26 7.25
CA GLN A 110 7.45 5.48 7.19
C GLN A 110 8.24 5.59 5.88
N PHE A 111 8.84 4.50 5.41
CA PHE A 111 9.58 4.44 4.15
C PHE A 111 8.75 4.96 2.97
N TYR A 112 7.49 4.51 2.86
CA TYR A 112 6.61 4.92 1.78
C TYR A 112 6.29 6.40 1.80
N ARG A 113 6.14 6.99 2.98
CA ARG A 113 5.85 8.42 3.11
C ARG A 113 7.05 9.27 2.73
N GLN A 114 8.25 8.85 3.12
CA GLN A 114 9.48 9.51 2.72
C GLN A 114 9.68 9.41 1.19
N THR A 115 9.53 8.21 0.63
CA THR A 115 9.62 7.98 -0.82
C THR A 115 8.55 8.76 -1.59
N PHE A 116 7.33 8.86 -1.07
CA PHE A 116 6.26 9.64 -1.68
C PHE A 116 6.57 11.13 -1.70
N ARG A 117 7.12 11.71 -0.61
CA ARG A 117 7.57 13.11 -0.60
C ARG A 117 8.66 13.36 -1.64
N LEU A 118 9.62 12.45 -1.77
CA LEU A 118 10.68 12.55 -2.78
C LEU A 118 10.11 12.48 -4.20
N LEU A 119 9.15 11.58 -4.45
CA LEU A 119 8.45 11.47 -5.74
C LEU A 119 7.67 12.76 -6.05
N GLN A 120 7.00 13.35 -5.07
CA GLN A 120 6.29 14.63 -5.24
C GLN A 120 7.25 15.78 -5.58
N GLN A 121 8.41 15.86 -4.92
CA GLN A 121 9.43 16.87 -5.23
C GLN A 121 9.97 16.71 -6.66
N ARG A 122 10.27 15.47 -7.07
CA ARG A 122 10.72 15.16 -8.44
C ARG A 122 9.66 15.48 -9.48
N LEU A 123 8.39 15.17 -9.19
CA LEU A 123 7.27 15.52 -10.06
C LEU A 123 7.16 17.03 -10.24
N LEU A 124 7.26 17.80 -9.14
CA LEU A 124 7.24 19.26 -9.20
C LEU A 124 8.36 19.80 -10.09
N LEU A 125 9.60 19.31 -9.90
CA LEU A 125 10.73 19.68 -10.75
C LEU A 125 10.48 19.36 -12.22
N LEU A 126 9.98 18.17 -12.54
CA LEU A 126 9.63 17.79 -13.90
C LEU A 126 8.54 18.69 -14.51
N THR A 127 7.52 19.05 -13.73
CA THR A 127 6.47 19.96 -14.20
C THR A 127 6.99 21.38 -14.43
N LEU A 128 7.96 21.84 -13.64
CA LEU A 128 8.61 23.12 -13.83
C LEU A 128 9.50 23.14 -15.09
N VAL A 129 10.24 22.05 -15.35
CA VAL A 129 11.01 21.90 -16.59
C VAL A 129 10.07 21.87 -17.80
N LEU A 130 8.98 21.09 -17.72
CA LEU A 130 7.98 21.02 -18.78
C LEU A 130 7.35 22.40 -19.06
N PHE A 131 7.02 23.15 -18.00
CA PHE A 131 6.51 24.51 -18.11
C PHE A 131 7.43 25.41 -18.93
N VAL A 132 8.74 25.41 -18.61
CA VAL A 132 9.73 26.24 -19.34
C VAL A 132 9.81 25.83 -20.80
N ILE A 133 9.86 24.53 -21.10
CA ILE A 133 9.90 24.03 -22.48
C ILE A 133 8.64 24.44 -23.25
N LEU A 134 7.48 24.31 -22.64
CA LEU A 134 6.18 24.60 -23.25
C LEU A 134 6.03 26.10 -23.52
N PHE A 135 6.48 26.95 -22.58
CA PHE A 135 6.53 28.40 -22.77
C PHE A 135 7.46 28.79 -23.93
N LEU A 136 8.67 28.21 -24.00
CA LEU A 136 9.62 28.47 -25.08
C LEU A 136 9.03 28.05 -26.44
N LEU A 137 8.35 26.90 -26.52
CA LEU A 137 7.68 26.46 -27.74
C LEU A 137 6.55 27.43 -28.17
N LEU A 138 5.68 27.82 -27.25
CA LEU A 138 4.58 28.74 -27.56
C LEU A 138 5.09 30.12 -28.00
N HIS A 139 6.13 30.63 -27.34
CA HIS A 139 6.71 31.92 -27.67
C HIS A 139 7.48 31.90 -29.00
N PHE A 140 8.41 30.95 -29.19
CA PHE A 140 9.31 30.95 -30.34
C PHE A 140 8.74 30.26 -31.58
N VAL A 141 7.94 29.20 -31.43
CA VAL A 141 7.43 28.41 -32.57
C VAL A 141 6.06 28.92 -33.00
N LEU A 142 5.14 29.16 -32.07
CA LEU A 142 3.81 29.67 -32.39
C LEU A 142 3.75 31.21 -32.52
N ILE A 143 4.86 31.91 -32.24
CA ILE A 143 4.98 33.38 -32.34
C ILE A 143 3.82 34.08 -31.59
N GLN A 144 3.45 33.51 -30.45
CA GLN A 144 2.36 34.01 -29.62
C GLN A 144 2.85 35.18 -28.75
N THR A 145 1.94 36.06 -28.34
CA THR A 145 2.30 37.16 -27.42
C THR A 145 2.69 36.59 -26.05
N ASN A 146 3.67 37.24 -25.39
CA ASN A 146 4.26 36.74 -24.13
C ASN A 146 3.21 36.47 -23.04
N SER A 147 2.17 37.30 -22.96
CA SER A 147 1.10 37.16 -21.97
C SER A 147 0.28 35.90 -22.21
N VAL A 148 -0.11 35.63 -23.47
CA VAL A 148 -0.95 34.47 -23.80
C VAL A 148 -0.16 33.18 -23.65
N ALA A 149 1.08 33.14 -24.17
CA ALA A 149 1.97 31.98 -24.02
C ALA A 149 2.23 31.62 -22.54
N LEU A 150 2.40 32.62 -21.68
CA LEU A 150 2.61 32.42 -20.25
C LEU A 150 1.38 31.82 -19.56
N VAL A 151 0.19 32.38 -19.83
CA VAL A 151 -1.06 31.88 -19.25
C VAL A 151 -1.32 30.44 -19.68
N GLU A 152 -1.18 30.14 -20.97
CA GLU A 152 -1.39 28.78 -21.51
C GLU A 152 -0.39 27.78 -20.90
N ALA A 153 0.90 28.13 -20.84
CA ALA A 153 1.90 27.27 -20.25
C ALA A 153 1.61 26.98 -18.77
N VAL A 154 1.22 28.00 -17.99
CA VAL A 154 0.86 27.82 -16.57
C VAL A 154 -0.35 26.89 -16.44
N VAL A 155 -1.40 27.10 -17.21
CA VAL A 155 -2.63 26.30 -17.15
C VAL A 155 -2.34 24.85 -17.51
N ILE A 156 -1.63 24.61 -18.62
CA ILE A 156 -1.31 23.24 -19.07
C ILE A 156 -0.43 22.52 -18.04
N SER A 157 0.64 23.17 -17.55
CA SER A 157 1.52 22.56 -16.56
C SER A 157 0.82 22.29 -15.23
N LEU A 158 -0.10 23.17 -14.80
CA LEU A 158 -0.90 22.97 -13.60
C LEU A 158 -1.85 21.78 -13.75
N LEU A 159 -2.53 21.64 -14.90
CA LEU A 159 -3.41 20.51 -15.16
C LEU A 159 -2.64 19.18 -15.16
N ILE A 160 -1.47 19.14 -15.81
CA ILE A 160 -0.60 17.96 -15.82
C ILE A 160 -0.10 17.63 -14.41
N PHE A 161 0.29 18.65 -13.63
CA PHE A 161 0.69 18.47 -12.24
C PHE A 161 -0.43 17.88 -11.40
N LEU A 162 -1.63 18.47 -11.44
CA LEU A 162 -2.78 18.01 -10.66
C LEU A 162 -3.19 16.58 -11.02
N TYR A 163 -3.27 16.28 -12.32
CA TYR A 163 -3.56 14.94 -12.81
C TYR A 163 -2.53 13.91 -12.28
N SER A 164 -1.25 14.24 -12.42
CA SER A 164 -0.15 13.37 -11.99
C SER A 164 -0.12 13.22 -10.47
N PHE A 165 -0.34 14.30 -9.72
CA PHE A 165 -0.32 14.32 -8.26
C PHE A 165 -1.41 13.42 -7.67
N ILE A 166 -2.60 13.40 -8.27
CA ILE A 166 -3.70 12.54 -7.83
C ILE A 166 -3.42 11.07 -8.17
N ARG A 167 -2.87 10.80 -9.36
CA ARG A 167 -2.72 9.42 -9.88
C ARG A 167 -1.44 8.72 -9.39
N MET A 168 -0.36 9.45 -9.20
CA MET A 168 0.96 8.95 -8.80
C MET A 168 0.95 8.04 -7.57
N PRO A 169 0.34 8.39 -6.42
CA PRO A 169 0.35 7.50 -5.26
C PRO A 169 -0.26 6.12 -5.57
N LYS A 170 -1.36 6.10 -6.33
CA LYS A 170 -2.03 4.84 -6.71
C LYS A 170 -1.12 4.00 -7.62
N LEU A 171 -0.54 4.62 -8.66
CA LEU A 171 0.35 3.93 -9.60
C LEU A 171 1.61 3.41 -8.93
N PHE A 172 2.23 4.22 -8.07
CA PHE A 172 3.41 3.83 -7.33
C PHE A 172 3.13 2.63 -6.41
N MET A 173 2.04 2.66 -5.64
CA MET A 173 1.67 1.55 -4.77
C MET A 173 1.40 0.26 -5.56
N LEU A 174 0.73 0.35 -6.71
CA LEU A 174 0.49 -0.81 -7.58
C LEU A 174 1.78 -1.40 -8.13
N SER A 175 2.67 -0.55 -8.65
CA SER A 175 3.98 -0.98 -9.17
C SER A 175 4.83 -1.64 -8.08
N GLN A 176 4.82 -1.08 -6.86
CA GLN A 176 5.55 -1.67 -5.73
C GLN A 176 4.93 -3.00 -5.29
N LEU A 177 3.61 -3.15 -5.30
CA LEU A 177 2.95 -4.42 -5.00
C LEU A 177 3.25 -5.50 -6.04
N GLU A 178 3.28 -5.14 -7.32
CA GLU A 178 3.61 -6.08 -8.40
C GLU A 178 5.07 -6.55 -8.31
N ALA A 179 5.99 -5.62 -8.02
CA ALA A 179 7.40 -5.96 -7.80
C ALA A 179 7.58 -6.82 -6.54
N ALA A 180 6.98 -6.39 -5.43
CA ALA A 180 7.08 -7.08 -4.15
C ALA A 180 6.42 -8.46 -4.18
N GLY A 181 5.29 -8.59 -4.87
CA GLY A 181 4.52 -9.84 -4.97
C GLY A 181 5.30 -11.00 -5.58
N ARG A 182 6.35 -10.74 -6.36
CA ARG A 182 7.23 -11.81 -6.91
C ARG A 182 8.05 -12.52 -5.84
N ASN A 183 8.30 -11.85 -4.71
CA ASN A 183 9.14 -12.34 -3.61
C ASN A 183 8.32 -12.59 -2.33
N VAL A 184 7.00 -12.70 -2.47
CA VAL A 184 6.06 -13.00 -1.39
C VAL A 184 5.62 -14.46 -1.50
N GLU A 185 5.32 -15.09 -0.38
CA GLU A 185 4.84 -16.47 -0.36
C GLU A 185 3.47 -16.61 -1.02
N ASN A 186 3.30 -17.70 -1.78
CA ASN A 186 2.04 -18.01 -2.46
C ASN A 186 0.86 -18.06 -1.49
N VAL A 187 1.04 -18.55 -0.27
CA VAL A 187 -0.02 -18.61 0.75
C VAL A 187 -0.58 -17.21 1.07
N LEU A 188 0.29 -16.21 1.20
CA LEU A 188 -0.15 -14.83 1.46
C LEU A 188 -0.80 -14.21 0.21
N LEU A 189 -0.26 -14.50 -0.98
CA LEU A 189 -0.83 -14.02 -2.24
C LEU A 189 -2.22 -14.60 -2.50
N GLU A 190 -2.40 -15.91 -2.29
CA GLU A 190 -3.68 -16.61 -2.45
C GLU A 190 -4.73 -16.12 -1.46
N PHE A 191 -4.31 -15.79 -0.23
CA PHE A 191 -5.18 -15.18 0.77
C PHE A 191 -5.61 -13.75 0.37
N ASP A 192 -4.67 -12.93 -0.08
CA ASP A 192 -4.91 -11.51 -0.36
C ASP A 192 -5.57 -11.26 -1.72
N TYR A 193 -5.31 -12.10 -2.72
CA TYR A 193 -5.86 -11.98 -4.07
C TYR A 193 -7.39 -11.84 -4.08
N PRO A 194 -8.20 -12.78 -3.54
CA PRO A 194 -9.66 -12.69 -3.60
C PRO A 194 -10.23 -11.48 -2.85
N ILE A 195 -9.51 -10.98 -1.84
CA ILE A 195 -9.89 -9.78 -1.09
C ILE A 195 -9.76 -8.54 -1.97
N VAL A 196 -8.67 -8.46 -2.73
CA VAL A 196 -8.32 -7.28 -3.52
C VAL A 196 -8.88 -7.33 -4.95
N SER A 197 -9.06 -8.53 -5.51
CA SER A 197 -9.53 -8.78 -6.87
C SER A 197 -11.04 -8.95 -6.98
N GLY A 198 -11.81 -8.69 -5.92
CA GLY A 198 -13.29 -8.63 -5.94
C GLY A 198 -13.83 -7.43 -6.73
N HIS A 199 -13.29 -7.22 -7.93
CA HIS A 199 -13.70 -6.27 -8.95
C HIS A 199 -14.03 -7.03 -10.23
#